data_AF-A0A1D2M6X0-F1
#
_entry.id   AF-A0A1D2M6X0-F1
#
_cell.length_a   1.000
_cell.length_b   1.000
_cell.length_c   1.000
_cell.angle_alpha   90.00
_cell.angle_beta   90.00
_cell.angle_gamma   90.00
#
_symmetry.space_group_name_H-M   'P 1'
#
loop_
_entity.id
_entity.type
_entity.pdbx_description
1 polymer ?
#
loop_
_entity_poly.entity_id
_entity_poly.type
_entity_poly.pdbx_seq_one_letter_code
_entity_poly.pdbx_strand_id
1 'polypeptide(L)'
;MRHRHPKQEDFRFVCTVCNRRFTQYTRLKLHKQSCHVVEPQFKCEICARGFKLEKRLKEHRLGVHLNQKPFKCEQCPRAFMRKPLLKRHVEGVHEGKKFKQYPRKKRRKQQKKVDIESSEEDEDTSDSHC
;
A
#
# COMPACT_ATOMS: atom_id res chain seq x y z
N MET A 1 -26.86 -11.06 -27.87
CA MET A 1 -26.08 -10.86 -26.63
C MET A 1 -24.60 -11.05 -26.96
N ARG A 2 -23.71 -10.13 -26.59
CA ARG A 2 -22.27 -10.30 -26.86
C ARG A 2 -21.68 -11.28 -25.86
N HIS A 3 -21.57 -12.55 -26.24
CA HIS A 3 -20.78 -13.52 -25.48
C HIS A 3 -19.31 -13.11 -25.60
N ARG A 4 -18.78 -12.50 -24.55
CA ARG A 4 -17.34 -12.30 -24.43
C ARG A 4 -16.74 -13.68 -24.16
N HIS A 5 -16.19 -14.31 -25.20
CA HIS A 5 -15.36 -15.50 -25.04
C HIS A 5 -14.31 -15.22 -23.94
N PRO A 6 -14.10 -16.13 -22.98
CA PRO A 6 -13.01 -15.99 -22.02
C PRO A 6 -11.72 -15.94 -22.84
N LYS A 7 -10.98 -14.84 -22.76
CA LYS A 7 -9.56 -14.92 -23.08
C LYS A 7 -9.03 -16.00 -22.15
N GLN A 8 -8.61 -17.14 -22.69
CA GLN A 8 -7.76 -18.08 -21.97
C GLN A 8 -6.45 -17.33 -21.72
N GLU A 9 -6.45 -16.46 -20.71
CA GLU A 9 -5.22 -15.91 -20.18
C GLU A 9 -4.52 -17.09 -19.53
N ASP A 10 -3.43 -17.52 -20.15
CA ASP A 10 -2.61 -18.61 -19.69
C ASP A 10 -1.91 -18.18 -18.38
N PHE A 11 -2.62 -18.37 -17.28
CA PHE A 11 -2.13 -18.05 -15.95
C PHE A 11 -1.16 -19.13 -15.46
N ARG A 12 0.05 -19.11 -16.01
CA ARG A 12 1.11 -20.08 -15.67
C ARG A 12 1.62 -19.95 -14.23
N PHE A 13 1.41 -18.79 -13.61
CA PHE A 13 2.03 -18.47 -12.33
C PHE A 13 0.99 -18.36 -11.22
N VAL A 14 1.08 -19.24 -10.22
CA VAL A 14 0.13 -19.30 -9.10
C VAL A 14 0.83 -18.98 -7.79
N CYS A 15 0.19 -18.19 -6.94
CA CYS A 15 0.65 -17.99 -5.58
C CYS A 15 0.29 -19.18 -4.72
N THR A 16 1.28 -19.89 -4.21
CA THR A 16 1.08 -21.08 -3.37
C THR A 16 0.46 -20.77 -2.01
N VAL A 17 0.46 -19.51 -1.56
CA VAL A 17 -0.07 -19.10 -0.25
C VAL A 17 -1.56 -18.76 -0.31
N CYS A 18 -2.03 -18.14 -1.39
CA CYS A 18 -3.44 -17.74 -1.52
C CYS A 18 -4.11 -18.15 -2.84
N ASN A 19 -3.46 -19.02 -3.61
CA ASN A 19 -3.91 -19.58 -4.89
C ASN A 19 -4.28 -18.55 -5.97
N ARG A 20 -3.85 -17.30 -5.81
CA ARG A 20 -4.09 -16.24 -6.78
C ARG A 20 -3.26 -16.47 -8.03
N ARG A 21 -3.90 -16.32 -9.19
CA ARG A 21 -3.34 -16.61 -10.51
C ARG A 21 -2.81 -15.34 -11.20
N PHE A 22 -1.70 -15.47 -11.90
CA PHE A 22 -1.00 -14.39 -12.59
C PHE A 22 -0.52 -14.85 -13.97
N THR A 23 -0.58 -13.95 -14.95
CA THR A 23 -0.08 -14.17 -16.31
C THR A 23 1.43 -14.00 -16.43
N GLN A 24 2.06 -13.32 -15.46
CA GLN A 24 3.48 -13.00 -15.47
C GLN A 24 4.13 -13.36 -14.13
N TYR A 25 5.30 -13.98 -14.19
CA TYR A 25 6.08 -14.33 -13.00
C TYR A 25 6.44 -13.11 -12.15
N THR A 26 6.82 -12.00 -12.80
CA THR A 26 7.15 -10.74 -12.11
C THR A 26 5.99 -10.21 -11.27
N ARG A 27 4.75 -10.36 -11.76
CA ARG A 27 3.54 -9.99 -11.02
C ARG A 27 3.30 -10.88 -9.81
N LEU A 28 3.52 -12.19 -9.97
CA LEU A 28 3.47 -13.14 -8.85
C LEU A 28 4.51 -12.79 -7.78
N LYS A 29 5.76 -12.51 -8.17
CA LYS A 29 6.85 -12.14 -7.24
C LYS A 29 6.49 -10.88 -6.45
N LEU A 30 6.03 -9.83 -7.13
CA LEU A 30 5.59 -8.58 -6.48
C LEU A 30 4.40 -8.82 -5.55
N HIS A 31 3.46 -9.67 -5.93
CA HIS A 31 2.35 -10.05 -5.07
C HIS A 31 2.84 -10.74 -3.80
N LYS A 32 3.75 -11.72 -3.90
CA LYS A 32 4.32 -12.40 -2.73
C LYS A 32 5.01 -11.40 -1.80
N GLN A 33 5.85 -10.52 -2.36
CA GLN A 33 6.54 -9.46 -1.58
C GLN A 33 5.58 -8.48 -0.90
N SER A 34 4.47 -8.11 -1.54
CA SER A 34 3.56 -7.09 -1.00
C SER A 34 2.50 -7.65 -0.05
N CYS A 35 2.02 -8.86 -0.30
CA CYS A 35 0.89 -9.46 0.42
C CYS A 35 1.30 -10.48 1.48
N HIS A 36 2.41 -11.21 1.29
CA HIS A 36 2.77 -12.33 2.17
C HIS A 36 4.01 -12.06 3.02
N VAL A 37 4.88 -11.15 2.60
CA VAL A 37 5.97 -10.68 3.46
C VAL A 37 5.40 -9.67 4.47
N VAL A 38 5.61 -9.96 5.76
CA VAL A 38 5.17 -9.11 6.87
C VAL A 38 6.11 -7.92 7.03
N GLU A 39 7.42 -8.19 7.04
CA GLU A 39 8.44 -7.18 7.28
C GLU A 39 8.76 -6.30 6.05
N PRO A 40 8.87 -4.98 6.22
CA PRO A 40 9.28 -4.09 5.15
C PRO A 40 10.77 -4.27 4.81
N GLN A 41 11.04 -4.62 3.55
CA GLN A 41 12.41 -4.83 3.05
C GLN A 41 13.17 -3.53 2.78
N PHE A 42 12.46 -2.43 2.53
CA PHE A 42 13.06 -1.16 2.13
C PHE A 42 12.69 -0.09 3.14
N LYS A 43 13.66 0.46 3.86
CA LYS A 43 13.43 1.52 4.86
C LYS A 43 13.89 2.86 4.31
N CYS A 44 13.16 3.91 4.64
CA CYS A 44 13.59 5.27 4.36
C CYS A 44 14.66 5.68 5.36
N GLU A 45 15.83 6.08 4.90
CA GLU A 45 16.94 6.52 5.75
C GLU A 45 16.62 7.82 6.52
N ILE A 46 15.72 8.66 5.99
CA ILE A 46 15.39 9.97 6.58
C ILE A 46 14.37 9.84 7.72
N CYS A 47 13.36 8.98 7.56
CA CYS A 47 12.26 8.87 8.54
C CYS A 47 12.00 7.45 9.05
N ALA A 48 12.94 6.52 8.80
CA ALA A 48 12.87 5.09 9.14
C ALA A 48 11.63 4.33 8.60
N ARG A 49 10.78 4.97 7.80
CA ARG A 49 9.53 4.36 7.32
C ARG A 49 9.80 3.17 6.40
N GLY A 50 9.20 2.03 6.73
CA GLY A 50 9.33 0.79 5.96
C GLY A 50 8.36 0.66 4.78
N PHE A 51 8.85 0.06 3.69
CA PHE A 51 8.12 -0.25 2.46
C PHE A 51 8.44 -1.67 2.01
N LYS A 52 7.43 -2.35 1.45
CA LYS A 52 7.58 -3.71 0.90
C LYS A 52 8.13 -3.75 -0.53
N LEU A 53 8.19 -2.60 -1.19
CA LEU A 53 8.63 -2.46 -2.59
C LEU A 53 9.49 -1.22 -2.74
N GLU A 54 10.64 -1.36 -3.39
CA GLU A 54 11.59 -0.26 -3.64
C GLU A 54 10.95 0.93 -4.37
N LYS A 55 10.12 0.66 -5.40
CA LYS A 55 9.38 1.70 -6.12
C LYS A 55 8.52 2.57 -5.18
N ARG A 56 7.97 1.98 -4.11
CA ARG A 56 7.16 2.71 -3.13
C ARG A 56 8.03 3.60 -2.24
N LEU A 57 9.21 3.14 -1.86
CA LEU A 57 10.20 3.95 -1.14
C LEU A 57 10.65 5.14 -2.00
N LYS A 58 10.97 4.91 -3.28
CA LYS A 58 11.35 5.98 -4.22
C LYS A 58 10.23 7.01 -4.39
N GLU A 59 8.99 6.57 -4.60
CA GLU A 59 7.82 7.46 -4.65
C GLU A 59 7.66 8.26 -3.34
N HIS A 60 7.86 7.62 -2.20
CA HIS A 60 7.79 8.28 -0.89
C HIS A 60 8.86 9.35 -0.73
N ARG A 61 10.13 9.04 -1.02
CA ARG A 61 11.24 10.00 -0.92
C ARG A 61 11.01 11.22 -1.80
N LEU A 62 10.63 10.98 -3.06
CA LEU A 62 10.34 12.08 -4.00
C LEU A 62 9.18 12.95 -3.49
N GLY A 63 8.11 12.35 -3.00
CA GLY A 63 6.91 13.10 -2.63
C GLY A 63 6.96 13.78 -1.27
N VAL A 64 7.58 13.15 -0.27
CA VAL A 64 7.55 13.61 1.13
C VAL A 64 8.78 14.41 1.49
N HIS A 65 9.96 14.00 1.04
CA HIS A 65 11.21 14.66 1.41
C HIS A 65 11.65 15.68 0.36
N LEU A 66 11.50 15.36 -0.93
CA LEU A 66 11.95 16.22 -2.02
C LEU A 66 10.83 17.10 -2.61
N ASN A 67 9.56 16.85 -2.25
CA ASN A 67 8.38 17.50 -2.82
C ASN A 67 8.33 17.48 -4.37
N GLN A 68 9.02 16.53 -5.00
CA GLN A 68 9.12 16.39 -6.44
C GLN A 68 7.97 15.56 -6.98
N LYS A 69 7.25 16.12 -7.95
CA LYS A 69 6.18 15.45 -8.69
C LYS A 69 6.60 15.32 -10.16
N PRO A 70 7.14 14.17 -10.59
CA PRO A 70 7.79 14.03 -11.90
C PRO A 70 6.82 14.13 -13.09
N PHE A 71 5.51 13.97 -12.87
CA PHE A 71 4.53 13.98 -13.95
C PHE A 71 3.73 15.28 -13.93
N LYS A 72 4.15 16.27 -14.72
CA LYS A 72 3.47 17.55 -14.88
C LYS A 72 2.32 17.44 -15.89
N CYS A 73 1.24 18.19 -15.66
CA CYS A 73 0.21 18.42 -16.67
C CYS A 73 0.70 19.50 -17.62
N GLU A 74 0.47 19.33 -18.92
CA GLU A 74 0.84 20.31 -19.94
C GLU A 74 -0.21 21.42 -20.08
N GLN A 75 -1.45 21.15 -19.64
CA GLN A 75 -2.58 22.07 -19.76
C GLN A 75 -2.83 22.91 -18.50
N CYS A 76 -2.17 22.59 -17.39
CA CYS A 76 -2.25 23.40 -16.16
C CYS A 76 -1.02 23.18 -15.25
N PRO A 77 -0.78 24.04 -14.24
CA PRO A 77 0.38 23.95 -13.36
C PRO A 77 0.43 22.71 -12.44
N ARG A 78 -0.56 21.81 -12.50
CA ARG A 78 -0.65 20.66 -11.60
C ARG A 78 0.36 19.59 -11.97
N ALA A 79 1.02 19.03 -10.95
CA ALA A 79 1.92 17.90 -11.10
C ALA A 79 1.51 16.73 -10.19
N PHE A 80 1.91 15.52 -10.58
CA PHE A 80 1.49 14.25 -9.98
C PHE A 80 2.68 13.32 -9.75
N MET A 81 2.53 12.44 -8.75
CA MET A 81 3.55 11.43 -8.42
C MET A 81 3.56 10.22 -9.36
N ARG A 82 2.47 9.96 -10.08
CA ARG A 82 2.31 8.76 -10.92
C ARG A 82 1.58 9.07 -12.22
N LYS A 83 2.01 8.45 -13.33
CA LYS A 83 1.36 8.56 -14.65
C LYS A 83 -0.15 8.31 -14.63
N PRO A 84 -0.70 7.26 -13.97
CA PRO A 84 -2.14 7.03 -13.97
C PRO A 84 -2.95 8.14 -13.26
N LEU A 85 -2.34 8.85 -12.30
CA LEU A 85 -2.98 9.98 -11.65
C LEU A 85 -3.05 11.19 -12.57
N LEU A 86 -1.97 11.48 -13.30
CA LEU A 86 -1.95 12.50 -14.33
C LEU A 86 -2.98 12.19 -15.43
N LYS A 87 -2.99 10.95 -15.96
CA LYS A 87 -3.95 10.54 -16.98
C LYS A 87 -5.39 10.77 -16.53
N ARG A 88 -5.75 10.29 -15.33
CA ARG A 88 -7.09 10.50 -14.77
C ARG A 88 -7.42 11.99 -14.59
N HIS A 89 -6.43 12.80 -14.22
CA HIS A 89 -6.62 14.24 -14.10
C HIS A 89 -6.92 14.88 -15.46
N VAL A 90 -6.13 14.59 -16.49
CA VAL A 90 -6.33 15.11 -17.84
C VAL A 90 -7.69 14.68 -18.37
N GLU A 91 -7.97 13.38 -18.32
CA GLU A 91 -9.23 12.81 -18.76
C GLU A 91 -10.45 13.44 -18.06
N GLY A 92 -10.37 13.69 -16.75
CA GLY A 92 -11.52 14.21 -16.00
C GLY A 92 -11.69 15.73 -16.04
N VAL A 93 -10.59 16.48 -16.01
CA VAL A 93 -10.61 17.95 -15.87
C VAL A 93 -10.54 18.63 -17.22
N HIS A 94 -9.77 18.08 -18.15
CA HIS A 94 -9.51 18.71 -19.44
C HIS A 94 -10.32 18.06 -20.58
N GLU A 95 -10.50 16.74 -20.57
CA GLU A 95 -11.30 16.02 -21.59
C GLU A 95 -12.76 15.80 -21.17
N GLY A 96 -13.15 16.20 -19.95
CA GLY A 96 -14.52 16.09 -19.45
C GLY A 96 -15.05 14.65 -19.24
N LYS A 97 -14.18 13.64 -19.21
CA LYS A 97 -14.58 12.25 -18.95
C LYS A 97 -15.11 12.11 -17.53
N LYS A 98 -16.36 11.67 -17.40
CA LYS A 98 -16.97 11.36 -16.10
C LYS A 98 -16.54 9.97 -15.63
N PHE A 99 -15.83 9.93 -14.50
CA PHE A 99 -15.53 8.67 -13.82
C PHE A 99 -16.70 8.24 -12.93
N LYS A 100 -17.07 6.96 -12.98
CA LYS A 100 -18.05 6.39 -12.05
C LYS A 100 -17.56 6.62 -10.63
N GLN A 101 -18.33 7.39 -9.85
CA GLN A 101 -18.04 7.60 -8.44
C GLN A 101 -18.51 6.36 -7.68
N TYR A 102 -17.56 5.62 -7.11
CA TYR A 102 -17.90 4.54 -6.17
C TYR A 102 -18.11 5.15 -4.78
N PRO A 103 -19.22 4.83 -4.10
CA PRO A 103 -19.49 5.36 -2.77
C PRO A 103 -18.33 5.03 -1.82
N ARG A 104 -17.75 6.06 -1.19
CA ARG A 104 -16.66 5.89 -0.23
C ARG A 104 -17.21 5.24 1.03
N LYS A 105 -16.88 3.96 1.27
CA LYS A 105 -17.19 3.30 2.54
C LYS A 105 -16.48 4.04 3.67
N LYS A 106 -17.24 4.53 4.67
CA LYS A 106 -16.69 5.18 5.86
C LYS A 106 -15.80 4.16 6.59
N ARG A 107 -14.52 4.47 6.81
CA ARG A 107 -13.63 3.63 7.63
C ARG A 107 -14.04 3.83 9.09
N ARG A 108 -14.55 2.78 9.76
CA ARG A 108 -14.65 2.76 11.24
C ARG A 108 -13.22 2.83 11.79
N LYS A 109 -12.90 3.86 12.58
CA LYS A 109 -11.65 3.90 13.35
C LYS A 109 -11.76 2.81 14.42
N GLN A 110 -10.96 1.75 14.32
CA GLN A 110 -10.75 0.85 15.46
C GLN A 110 -9.76 1.55 16.38
N GLN A 111 -10.22 1.91 17.57
CA GLN A 111 -9.40 2.46 18.64
C GLN A 111 -8.60 1.29 19.22
N LYS A 112 -7.30 1.27 18.93
CA LYS A 112 -6.38 0.27 19.48
C LYS A 112 -6.17 0.65 20.95
N LYS A 113 -6.92 0.04 21.88
CA LYS A 113 -6.53 0.01 23.29
C LYS A 113 -5.18 -0.71 23.34
N VAL A 114 -4.17 -0.02 23.82
CA VAL A 114 -2.90 -0.61 24.21
C VAL A 114 -3.05 -0.71 25.71
N ASP A 115 -3.36 -1.90 26.20
CA ASP A 115 -3.31 -2.16 27.63
C ASP A 115 -1.81 -2.23 27.97
N ILE A 116 -1.33 -1.19 28.64
CA ILE A 116 -0.04 -1.15 29.31
C ILE A 116 -0.30 -1.89 30.62
N GLU A 117 0.15 -3.13 30.74
CA GLU A 117 0.34 -3.76 32.05
C GLU A 117 1.46 -3.00 32.75
N SER A 118 1.05 -2.03 33.56
CA SER A 118 1.88 -1.44 34.59
C SER A 118 2.09 -2.49 35.67
N SER A 119 3.37 -2.83 35.85
CA SER A 119 3.95 -3.45 37.02
C SER A 119 3.45 -2.82 38.31
N GLU A 120 2.84 -3.64 39.18
CA GLU A 120 2.72 -3.38 40.61
C GLU A 120 3.78 -4.22 41.31
N GLU A 121 4.64 -3.52 42.04
CA GLU A 121 5.65 -4.04 42.96
C GLU A 121 4.93 -4.39 44.27
N ASP A 122 5.01 -5.63 44.72
CA ASP A 122 4.69 -5.98 46.10
C ASP A 122 6.01 -6.28 46.83
N GLU A 123 6.53 -5.27 47.52
CA GLU A 123 7.28 -5.48 48.75
C GLU A 123 6.30 -5.98 49.81
N ASP A 124 6.54 -7.16 50.38
CA ASP A 124 6.19 -7.34 51.79
C ASP A 124 7.21 -8.22 52.51
N THR A 125 7.52 -7.75 53.71
CA THR A 125 8.61 -8.16 54.59
C THR A 125 8.07 -9.12 55.67
N SER A 126 8.96 -9.88 56.32
CA SER A 126 8.79 -10.78 57.50
C SER A 126 8.75 -12.28 57.12
N ASP A 127 9.79 -13.07 57.41
CA ASP A 127 10.46 -13.47 58.66
C ASP A 127 9.77 -14.61 59.44
N SER A 128 10.62 -15.58 59.79
CA SER A 128 10.53 -16.56 60.89
C SER A 128 9.73 -17.88 60.78
N HIS A 129 10.52 -18.93 60.57
CA HIS A 129 10.58 -20.25 61.24
C HIS A 129 9.48 -21.33 61.02
N CYS A 130 9.87 -22.40 60.31
CA CYS A 130 10.36 -23.65 60.91
C CYS A 130 11.43 -24.28 60.01
#